data_AF-A0A6V7KY65-F1
#
_entry.id   AF-A0A6V7KY65-F1
#
_cell.length_a   1.000
_cell.length_b   1.000
_cell.length_c   1.000
_cell.angle_alpha   90.00
_cell.angle_beta   90.00
_cell.angle_gamma   90.00
#
_symmetry.space_group_name_H-M   'P 1'
#
loop_
_entity.id
_entity.type
_entity.pdbx_description
1 polymer ?
#
loop_
_entity_poly.entity_id
_entity_poly.type
_entity_poly.pdbx_seq_one_letter_code
_entity_poly.pdbx_strand_id
1 'polypeptide(L)' 'REPQTICYLTNWSHKRPGAGKFMPEDIDPTLCTHVVYAFATLKDHLLTESSEKDAEMYERLIALREKNPDIK' A
#
# COMPACT_ATOMS: atom_id res chain seq x y z
N ARG A 1 -7.53 24.66 -1.30
CA ARG A 1 -7.10 23.26 -1.51
C ARG A 1 -7.41 22.53 -0.21
N GLU A 2 -8.11 21.40 -0.28
CA GLU A 2 -8.33 20.57 0.90
C GLU A 2 -6.98 20.03 1.44
N PRO A 3 -6.81 19.91 2.77
CA PRO A 3 -5.60 19.33 3.35
C PRO A 3 -5.48 17.85 2.97
N GLN A 4 -4.24 17.38 2.79
CA GLN A 4 -3.94 16.01 2.40
C GLN A 4 -3.05 15.33 3.46
N THR A 5 -3.39 14.09 3.81
CA THR A 5 -2.59 13.22 4.68
C THR A 5 -2.12 12.03 3.85
N ILE A 6 -0.80 11.92 3.68
CA ILE A 6 -0.16 10.91 2.83
C ILE A 6 0.51 9.87 3.71
N CYS A 7 0.09 8.62 3.56
CA CYS A 7 0.58 7.49 4.34
C CYS A 7 1.35 6.52 3.47
N TYR A 8 2.48 6.02 3.97
CA TYR A 8 3.29 5.04 3.25
C TYR A 8 3.07 3.65 3.81
N LEU A 9 2.68 2.70 2.95
CA LEU A 9 2.71 1.28 3.25
C LEU A 9 4.02 0.68 2.75
N THR A 10 4.83 0.14 3.65
CA THR A 10 6.08 -0.53 3.29
C THR A 10 5.83 -1.99 2.87
N ASN A 11 6.32 -2.39 1.70
CA ASN A 11 6.04 -3.70 1.11
C ASN A 11 6.69 -4.86 1.87
N TRP A 12 7.65 -4.59 2.74
CA TRP A 12 8.26 -5.61 3.62
C TRP A 12 7.55 -5.76 4.97
N SER A 13 6.57 -4.90 5.29
CA SER A 13 5.89 -4.94 6.60
C SER A 13 5.14 -6.25 6.86
N HIS A 14 4.67 -6.93 5.80
CA HIS A 14 4.05 -8.25 5.88
C HIS A 14 5.00 -9.36 6.38
N LYS A 15 6.32 -9.12 6.37
CA LYS A 15 7.35 -10.08 6.78
C LYS A 15 7.69 -10.00 8.26
N ARG A 16 7.23 -8.96 8.96
CA ARG A 16 7.51 -8.77 10.39
C ARG A 16 6.85 -9.90 11.21
N PRO A 17 7.49 -10.40 12.27
CA PRO A 17 6.95 -11.48 13.08
C PRO A 17 5.84 -11.01 14.04
N GLY A 18 4.93 -11.92 14.38
CA GLY A 18 3.91 -11.71 15.41
C GLY A 18 3.04 -10.48 15.15
N ALA A 19 2.80 -9.69 16.21
CA ALA A 19 1.98 -8.47 16.15
C ALA A 19 2.60 -7.34 15.31
N GLY A 20 3.87 -7.48 14.89
CA GLY A 20 4.50 -6.51 13.98
C GLY A 20 4.12 -6.69 12.52
N LYS A 21 3.52 -7.84 12.16
CA LYS A 21 3.05 -8.12 10.79
C LYS A 21 1.97 -7.11 10.41
N PHE A 22 2.12 -6.50 9.24
CA PHE A 22 1.17 -5.52 8.74
C PHE A 22 0.86 -5.78 7.26
N MET A 23 -0.42 -5.77 6.92
CA MET A 23 -1.00 -6.06 5.62
C MET A 23 -1.87 -4.87 5.17
N PRO A 24 -2.24 -4.76 3.87
CA PRO A 24 -3.13 -3.70 3.41
C PRO A 24 -4.45 -3.59 4.20
N GLU A 25 -5.00 -4.71 4.66
CA GLU A 25 -6.26 -4.76 5.42
C GLU A 25 -6.17 -4.16 6.82
N ASP A 26 -4.95 -4.02 7.36
CA ASP A 26 -4.70 -3.40 8.66
C ASP A 26 -4.75 -1.87 8.57
N ILE A 27 -4.83 -1.30 7.36
CA ILE A 27 -5.01 0.14 7.15
C ILE A 27 -6.45 0.51 7.42
N ASP A 28 -6.65 1.43 8.37
CA ASP A 28 -7.92 2.14 8.50
C ASP A 28 -8.07 3.12 7.32
N PRO A 29 -9.08 2.92 6.44
CA PRO A 29 -9.24 3.69 5.21
C PRO A 29 -9.67 5.15 5.45
N THR A 30 -9.91 5.56 6.70
CA THR A 30 -10.34 6.93 7.06
C THR A 30 -9.20 7.81 7.57
N LEU A 31 -8.04 7.24 7.90
CA LEU A 31 -6.91 7.99 8.47
C LEU A 31 -6.18 8.88 7.45
N CYS A 32 -6.09 8.41 6.21
CA CYS A 32 -5.25 9.00 5.17
C CYS A 32 -6.10 9.38 3.97
N THR A 33 -5.75 10.47 3.30
CA THR A 33 -6.36 10.80 2.00
C THR A 33 -5.65 10.10 0.85
N HIS A 34 -4.36 9.78 1.02
CA HIS A 34 -3.55 9.05 0.05
C HIS A 34 -2.76 7.94 0.74
N VAL A 35 -2.68 6.77 0.11
CA VAL A 35 -1.80 5.67 0.51
C VAL A 35 -0.81 5.36 -0.59
N VAL A 36 0.47 5.50 -0.29
CA VAL A 36 1.57 5.22 -1.21
C VAL A 36 2.16 3.85 -0.87
N TYR A 37 2.08 2.92 -1.82
CA TYR A 37 2.79 1.65 -1.72
C TYR A 37 4.28 1.85 -1.98
N ALA A 38 5.12 1.48 -1.01
CA ALA A 38 6.56 1.62 -1.06
C ALA A 38 7.24 0.25 -0.89
N PHE A 39 7.92 -0.31 -1.88
CA PHE A 39 8.29 0.26 -3.17
C PHE A 39 8.05 -0.71 -4.32
N ALA A 40 7.93 -0.15 -5.52
CA ALA A 40 8.18 -0.88 -6.76
C ALA A 40 9.67 -0.79 -7.13
N THR A 41 10.08 -1.39 -8.26
CA THR A 41 11.45 -1.31 -8.77
C THR A 41 11.48 -0.99 -10.26
N LEU A 42 12.69 -0.79 -10.79
CA LEU A 42 12.94 -0.68 -12.23
C LEU A 42 13.67 -1.93 -12.73
N LYS A 43 13.19 -2.49 -13.84
CA LYS A 43 13.86 -3.54 -14.61
C LYS A 43 13.88 -3.12 -16.07
N ASP A 44 15.06 -3.09 -16.69
CA ASP A 44 15.23 -2.63 -18.07
C ASP A 44 14.65 -1.22 -18.31
N HIS A 45 14.82 -0.34 -17.32
CA HIS A 45 14.27 1.03 -17.30
C HIS A 45 12.73 1.12 -17.29
N LEU A 46 12.04 0.01 -17.06
CA LEU A 46 10.58 -0.07 -16.92
C LEU A 46 10.19 -0.34 -15.48
N LEU A 47 9.04 0.21 -15.07
CA LEU A 47 8.44 -0.05 -13.76
C LEU A 47 8.00 -1.51 -13.66
N THR A 48 8.36 -2.17 -12.56
CA THR A 48 7.92 -3.53 -12.24
C THR A 48 7.84 -3.72 -10.72
N GLU A 49 7.23 -4.82 -10.31
CA GLU A 49 7.17 -5.33 -8.95
C GLU A 49 8.58 -5.51 -8.36
N SER A 50 8.77 -5.08 -7.12
CA SER A 50 10.04 -5.29 -6.40
C SER A 50 10.13 -6.68 -5.77
N SER A 51 8.98 -7.35 -5.58
CA SER A 51 8.88 -8.71 -5.06
C SER A 51 7.71 -9.46 -5.69
N GLU A 52 7.78 -10.79 -5.72
CA GLU A 52 6.72 -11.66 -6.27
C GLU A 52 5.37 -11.46 -5.57
N LYS A 53 5.36 -10.97 -4.33
CA LYS A 53 4.13 -10.67 -3.57
C LYS A 53 3.52 -9.31 -3.89
N ASP A 54 4.24 -8.42 -4.56
CA ASP A 54 3.77 -7.04 -4.73
C ASP A 54 2.50 -6.99 -5.60
N ALA A 55 2.37 -7.83 -6.62
CA ALA A 55 1.16 -7.88 -7.46
C ALA A 55 -0.10 -8.17 -6.62
N GLU A 56 -0.06 -9.19 -5.76
CA GLU A 56 -1.15 -9.51 -4.82
C GLU A 56 -1.41 -8.34 -3.86
N MET A 57 -0.34 -7.74 -3.33
CA MET A 57 -0.46 -6.64 -2.37
C MET A 57 -1.02 -5.36 -2.99
N TYR A 58 -0.77 -5.10 -4.28
CA TYR A 58 -1.36 -3.98 -5.01
C TYR A 58 -2.87 -4.13 -5.11
N GLU A 59 -3.35 -5.31 -5.52
CA GLU A 59 -4.80 -5.58 -5.61
C GLU A 59 -5.48 -5.38 -4.26
N ARG A 60 -4.87 -5.91 -3.20
CA ARG A 60 -5.38 -5.77 -1.82
C ARG A 60 -5.36 -4.34 -1.31
N LEU A 61 -4.35 -3.55 -1.66
CA LEU A 61 -4.31 -2.13 -1.31
C LEU A 61 -5.38 -1.34 -2.08
N ILE A 62 -5.57 -1.61 -3.37
CA ILE A 62 -6.58 -0.94 -4.19
C ILE A 62 -7.99 -1.24 -3.68
N ALA A 63 -8.24 -2.45 -3.18
CA ALA A 63 -9.52 -2.86 -2.58
C ALA A 63 -9.93 -2.01 -1.37
N LEU A 64 -9.02 -1.26 -0.73
CA LEU A 64 -9.40 -0.29 0.30
C LEU A 64 -10.38 0.79 -0.22
N ARG A 65 -10.37 1.07 -1.52
CA ARG A 65 -11.32 1.99 -2.16
C ARG A 65 -12.77 1.48 -2.11
N GLU A 66 -13.00 0.19 -1.91
CA GLU A 66 -14.36 -0.34 -1.70
C GLU A 66 -14.92 0.08 -0.34
N LYS A 67 -14.05 0.28 0.66
CA LYS A 67 -14.43 0.75 2.00
C LYS A 67 -14.47 2.27 2.09
N ASN A 68 -13.59 2.96 1.36
CA ASN A 68 -13.58 4.40 1.22
C ASN A 68 -13.26 4.81 -0.22
N PRO A 69 -14.27 5.12 -1.06
CA PRO A 69 -14.06 5.51 -2.46
C PRO A 69 -13.21 6.77 -2.66
N ASP A 70 -13.07 7.60 -1.63
CA ASP A 70 -12.35 8.87 -1.72
C ASP A 70 -10.83 8.71 -1.57
N ILE A 71 -10.36 7.61 -0.95
CA ILE A 71 -8.93 7.37 -0.74
C ILE A 71 -8.19 7.21 -2.07
N LYS A 72 -6.98 7.77 -2.15
CA LYS A 72 -6.12 7.72 -3.34
C LYS A 72 -4.98 6.76 -3.18
#